data_AF-A0A1S1FDC1-F1
#
_entry.id   AF-A0A1S1FDC1-F1
#
_cell.length_a   1.000
_cell.length_b   1.000
_cell.length_c   1.000
_cell.angle_alpha   90.00
_cell.angle_beta   90.00
_cell.angle_gamma   90.00
#
_symmetry.space_group_name_H-M   'P 1'
#
loop_
_entity.id
_entity.type
_entity.pdbx_description
1 polymer ?
#
loop_
_entity_poly.entity_id
_entity_poly.type
_entity_poly.pdbx_seq_one_letter_code
_entity_poly.pdbx_strand_id
1 'polypeptide(L)'
;MAYTLEEQETFIRYDVLDKQWTIETNYSPHIQKVLKLPEAYEVLNTEEEEGRTIWLNAIMKIGEDFSINVFPKKKRKMTEEQRQELAERMKKARTSLEK
;
A
#
# COMPACT_ATOMS: atom_id res chain seq x y z
N MET A 1 3.85 -20.97 -9.15
CA MET A 1 4.06 -19.88 -10.10
C MET A 1 3.51 -18.62 -9.46
N ALA A 2 4.22 -17.50 -9.53
CA ALA A 2 3.63 -16.22 -9.17
C ALA A 2 2.38 -15.98 -10.04
N TYR A 3 1.32 -15.44 -9.43
CA TYR A 3 0.03 -15.19 -10.08
C TYR A 3 0.18 -14.39 -11.37
N THR A 4 -0.57 -14.79 -12.40
CA THR A 4 -0.70 -14.04 -13.65
C THR A 4 -1.29 -12.65 -13.40
N LEU A 5 -1.17 -11.73 -14.36
CA LEU A 5 -1.67 -10.36 -14.19
C LEU A 5 -3.18 -10.32 -13.95
N GLU A 6 -3.92 -11.24 -14.58
CA GLU A 6 -5.36 -11.38 -14.46
C GLU A 6 -5.80 -11.95 -13.10
N GLU A 7 -4.93 -12.75 -12.46
CA GLU A 7 -5.16 -13.31 -11.13
C GLU A 7 -4.72 -12.37 -10.00
N GLN A 8 -3.98 -11.31 -10.31
CA GLN A 8 -3.48 -10.37 -9.31
C GLN A 8 -4.59 -9.46 -8.79
N GLU A 9 -4.83 -9.55 -7.49
CA GLU A 9 -5.89 -8.83 -6.82
C GLU A 9 -5.50 -8.36 -5.41
N THR A 10 -6.37 -7.53 -4.86
CA THR A 10 -6.25 -7.03 -3.48
C THR A 10 -7.64 -6.84 -2.93
N PHE A 11 -7.92 -7.53 -1.83
CA PHE A 11 -9.14 -7.33 -1.06
C PHE A 11 -8.83 -6.50 0.18
N ILE A 12 -9.65 -5.48 0.41
CA ILE A 12 -9.68 -4.73 1.65
C ILE A 12 -11.07 -4.90 2.23
N ARG A 13 -11.16 -5.46 3.43
CA ARG A 13 -12.43 -5.72 4.12
C ARG A 13 -12.46 -4.96 5.43
N TYR A 14 -13.61 -4.37 5.72
CA TYR A 14 -13.94 -3.90 7.06
C TYR A 14 -14.94 -4.86 7.69
N ASP A 15 -14.58 -5.42 8.83
CA ASP A 15 -15.51 -6.16 9.67
C ASP A 15 -16.17 -5.21 10.67
N VAL A 16 -17.51 -5.14 10.67
CA VAL A 16 -18.27 -4.26 11.54
C VAL A 16 -18.36 -4.80 12.97
N LEU A 17 -18.36 -6.13 13.14
CA LEU A 17 -18.43 -6.76 14.45
C LEU A 17 -17.11 -6.57 15.20
N ASP A 18 -16.00 -6.88 14.53
CA ASP A 18 -14.66 -6.78 15.11
C ASP A 18 -14.07 -5.37 15.01
N LYS A 19 -14.74 -4.47 14.26
CA LYS A 19 -14.29 -3.10 13.95
C LYS A 19 -12.88 -3.06 13.39
N GLN A 20 -12.55 -4.02 12.53
CA GLN A 20 -11.19 -4.26 12.08
C GLN A 20 -11.10 -4.22 10.56
N TRP A 21 -9.99 -3.68 10.07
CA TRP A 21 -9.64 -3.70 8.65
C TRP A 21 -8.67 -4.83 8.37
N THR A 22 -8.90 -5.59 7.30
CA THR A 22 -7.98 -6.62 6.83
C THR A 22 -7.64 -6.38 5.36
N ILE A 23 -6.40 -6.68 5.01
CA ILE A 23 -5.90 -6.72 3.64
C ILE A 23 -5.51 -8.15 3.28
N GLU A 24 -5.94 -8.60 2.11
CA GLU A 24 -5.53 -9.85 1.50
C GLU A 24 -5.05 -9.55 0.08
N THR A 25 -3.85 -10.00 -0.28
CA THR A 25 -3.28 -9.64 -1.56
C THR A 25 -2.21 -10.60 -2.04
N ASN A 26 -2.28 -10.92 -3.34
CA ASN A 26 -1.19 -11.52 -4.12
C ASN A 26 -0.49 -10.50 -5.04
N TYR A 27 -0.85 -9.22 -4.94
CA TYR A 27 -0.25 -8.16 -5.74
C TYR A 27 1.07 -7.70 -5.12
N SER A 28 2.18 -8.04 -5.78
CA SER A 28 3.55 -7.84 -5.27
C SER A 28 3.83 -6.43 -4.72
N PRO A 29 3.44 -5.32 -5.37
CA PRO A 29 3.64 -3.98 -4.81
C PRO A 29 2.92 -3.72 -3.48
N HIS A 30 1.76 -4.34 -3.24
CA HIS A 30 1.04 -4.22 -1.97
C HIS A 30 1.67 -5.12 -0.90
N ILE A 31 2.05 -6.35 -1.26
CA ILE A 31 2.83 -7.25 -0.38
C ILE A 31 4.05 -6.52 0.17
N GLN A 32 4.84 -5.90 -0.71
CA GLN A 32 6.05 -5.17 -0.32
C GLN A 32 5.77 -3.98 0.60
N LYS A 33 4.62 -3.29 0.46
CA LYS A 33 4.25 -2.20 1.37
C LYS A 33 3.90 -2.73 2.76
N VAL A 34 3.16 -3.83 2.84
CA VAL A 34 2.79 -4.47 4.10
C VAL A 34 4.04 -4.93 4.85
N LEU A 35 4.93 -5.67 4.18
CA LEU A 35 6.15 -6.21 4.79
C LEU A 35 7.15 -5.14 5.22
N LYS A 36 7.15 -3.95 4.58
CA LYS A 36 8.04 -2.83 4.93
C LYS A 36 7.54 -1.99 6.10
N LEU A 37 6.30 -2.17 6.55
CA LEU A 37 5.69 -1.37 7.60
C LEU A 37 5.06 -2.24 8.70
N PRO A 38 5.85 -3.11 9.36
CA PRO A 38 5.34 -4.09 10.33
C PRO A 38 4.63 -3.47 11.55
N GLU A 39 4.84 -2.20 11.83
CA GLU A 39 4.12 -1.46 12.86
C GLU A 39 2.66 -1.16 12.50
N ALA A 40 2.33 -1.07 11.20
CA ALA A 40 0.98 -0.77 10.71
C ALA A 40 0.15 -2.02 10.38
N TYR A 41 0.79 -3.19 10.36
CA TYR A 41 0.18 -4.44 9.95
C TYR A 41 0.47 -5.55 10.95
N GLU A 42 -0.47 -6.48 11.10
CA GLU A 42 -0.24 -7.77 11.75
C GLU A 42 -0.50 -8.85 10.72
N VAL A 43 0.57 -9.46 10.21
CA VAL A 43 0.50 -10.50 9.19
C VAL A 43 -0.02 -11.78 9.83
N LEU A 44 -1.14 -12.28 9.32
CA LEU A 44 -1.80 -13.49 9.81
C LEU A 44 -1.28 -14.73 9.09
N ASN A 45 -1.25 -14.67 7.76
CA ASN A 45 -0.84 -15.78 6.90
C ASN A 45 -0.03 -15.27 5.71
N THR A 46 0.87 -16.11 5.21
CA THR A 46 1.64 -15.88 3.99
C THR A 46 1.72 -17.16 3.16
N GLU A 47 1.86 -16.99 1.85
CA GLU A 47 2.27 -18.05 0.94
C GLU A 47 3.59 -17.65 0.29
N GLU A 48 4.53 -18.57 0.23
CA GLU A 48 5.86 -18.35 -0.32
C GLU A 48 6.16 -19.29 -1.47
N GLU A 49 6.81 -18.74 -2.49
CA GLU A 49 7.37 -19.50 -3.60
C GLU A 49 8.77 -18.99 -3.89
N GLU A 50 9.73 -19.92 -4.05
CA GLU A 50 11.14 -19.59 -4.30
C GLU A 50 11.73 -18.57 -3.30
N GLY A 51 11.30 -18.63 -2.04
CA GLY A 51 11.75 -17.72 -0.97
C GLY A 51 11.18 -16.30 -1.08
N ARG A 52 10.10 -16.09 -1.84
CA ARG A 52 9.39 -14.82 -1.94
C ARG A 52 7.94 -15.00 -1.53
N THR A 53 7.43 -14.08 -0.71
CA THR A 53 6.00 -14.01 -0.41
C THR A 53 5.23 -13.64 -1.67
N ILE A 54 4.35 -14.55 -2.12
CA ILE A 54 3.50 -14.37 -3.31
C ILE A 54 2.06 -14.01 -2.94
N TRP A 55 1.65 -14.25 -1.70
CA TRP A 55 0.36 -13.85 -1.15
C TRP A 55 0.48 -13.62 0.36
N LEU A 56 -0.31 -12.70 0.89
CA LEU A 56 -0.48 -12.52 2.33
C LEU A 56 -1.89 -12.11 2.71
N ASN A 57 -2.23 -12.37 3.97
CA ASN A 57 -3.37 -11.81 4.67
C ASN A 57 -2.87 -11.14 5.97
N ALA A 58 -3.32 -9.92 6.23
CA ALA A 58 -2.92 -9.14 7.39
C ALA A 58 -4.07 -8.28 7.93
N ILE A 59 -4.04 -8.06 9.24
CA ILE A 59 -4.82 -7.02 9.92
C ILE A 59 -4.13 -5.68 9.73
N MET A 60 -4.90 -4.63 9.45
CA MET A 60 -4.44 -3.25 9.40
C MET A 60 -4.70 -2.58 10.75
N LYS A 61 -3.64 -2.09 11.40
CA LYS A 61 -3.72 -1.40 12.68
C LYS A 61 -4.13 0.05 12.46
N ILE A 62 -5.43 0.29 12.34
CA ILE A 62 -6.00 1.64 12.15
C ILE A 62 -6.31 2.24 13.52
N GLY A 63 -5.91 3.50 13.76
CA GLY A 63 -6.00 4.13 15.08
C GLY A 63 -5.30 5.49 15.13
N GLU A 64 -4.52 5.72 16.19
CA GLU A 64 -3.83 7.00 16.42
C GLU A 64 -2.75 7.29 15.36
N ASP A 65 -1.93 6.29 15.00
CA ASP A 65 -0.79 6.47 14.10
C ASP A 65 -1.14 6.26 12.62
N PHE A 66 -2.19 5.48 12.33
CA PHE A 66 -2.53 5.07 10.96
C PHE A 66 -4.00 5.26 10.65
N SER A 67 -4.27 5.69 9.42
CA SER A 67 -5.62 5.88 8.90
C SER A 67 -5.77 5.23 7.52
N ILE A 68 -7.01 4.84 7.19
CA ILE A 68 -7.36 4.29 5.89
C ILE A 68 -8.47 5.14 5.24
N ASN A 69 -8.42 5.28 3.92
CA ASN A 69 -9.52 5.83 3.14
C ASN A 69 -9.80 4.93 1.94
N VAL A 70 -10.93 4.23 2.00
CA VAL A 70 -11.39 3.31 0.95
C VAL A 70 -12.21 3.99 -0.15
N PHE A 71 -12.61 5.25 0.06
CA PHE A 71 -13.41 5.97 -0.90
C PHE A 71 -12.52 6.67 -1.93
N PRO A 72 -12.87 6.59 -3.23
CA PRO A 72 -12.09 7.24 -4.26
C PRO A 72 -12.07 8.76 -4.01
N LYS A 73 -10.86 9.32 -3.94
CA LYS A 73 -10.67 10.77 -3.83
C LYS A 73 -10.61 11.40 -5.22
N LYS A 74 -11.29 12.53 -5.39
CA LYS A 74 -11.20 13.34 -6.61
C LYS A 74 -9.76 13.82 -6.78
N LYS A 75 -9.09 13.43 -7.87
CA LYS A 75 -7.77 13.96 -8.21
C LYS A 75 -7.88 15.46 -8.45
N ARG A 76 -6.97 16.23 -7.83
CA ARG A 76 -6.84 17.66 -8.13
C ARG A 76 -6.48 17.81 -9.62
N LYS A 77 -7.24 18.61 -10.36
CA LYS A 77 -6.85 19.02 -11.71
C LYS A 77 -5.80 20.12 -11.56
N MET A 78 -4.53 19.80 -11.79
CA MET A 78 -3.43 20.76 -11.83
C MET A 78 -3.18 21.19 -13.27
N THR A 79 -2.86 22.47 -13.46
CA THR A 79 -2.34 22.97 -14.74
C THR A 79 -0.93 22.41 -14.98
N GLU A 80 -0.45 22.48 -16.22
CA GLU A 80 0.87 21.96 -16.57
C GLU A 80 2.00 22.71 -15.84
N GLU A 81 1.86 24.02 -15.66
CA GLU A 81 2.77 24.85 -14.87
C GLU A 81 2.86 24.38 -13.41
N GLN A 82 1.72 24.11 -12.78
CA GLN A 82 1.69 23.61 -11.40
C GLN A 82 2.31 22.20 -11.28
N ARG A 83 2.18 21.35 -12.31
CA ARG A 83 2.85 20.05 -12.35
C ARG A 83 4.36 20.18 -12.46
N GLN A 84 4.84 21.08 -13.30
CA GLN A 84 6.27 21.34 -13.47
C GLN A 84 6.88 21.89 -12.18
N GLU A 85 6.22 22.85 -11.53
CA GLU A 85 6.68 23.40 -10.25
C GLU A 85 6.78 22.31 -9.17
N LEU A 86 5.78 21.42 -9.09
CA LEU A 86 5.80 20.29 -8.16
C LEU A 86 6.95 19.31 -8.46
N ALA A 87 7.18 19.00 -9.75
CA ALA A 87 8.25 18.12 -10.17
C ALA A 87 9.64 18.70 -9.83
N GLU A 88 9.84 20.01 -10.01
CA GLU A 88 11.08 20.68 -9.61
C GLU A 88 11.30 20.67 -8.09
N ARG A 89 10.24 20.92 -7.31
CA ARG A 89 10.30 20.83 -5.84
C ARG A 89 10.71 19.43 -5.38
N MET A 90 10.14 18.39 -5.99
CA MET A 90 10.47 16.99 -5.67
C MET A 90 11.91 16.63 -6.06
N LYS A 91 12.43 17.13 -7.19
CA LYS A 91 13.83 16.95 -7.56
C LYS A 91 14.79 17.59 -6.55
N LYS A 92 14.49 18.82 -6.09
CA LYS A 92 15.28 19.52 -5.06
C LYS A 92 15.24 18.81 -3.71
N ALA A 93 14.10 18.21 -3.34
CA ALA A 93 13.99 17.41 -2.12
C ALA A 93 14.85 16.14 -2.18
N ARG A 94 14.89 15.45 -3.32
CA ARG A 94 15.73 14.24 -3.49
C ARG A 94 17.23 14.56 -3.41
N THR A 95 17.69 15.63 -4.04
CA THR A 95 19.12 16.02 -4.00
C THR A 95 19.58 16.58 -2.66
N SER A 96 18.67 17.05 -1.81
CA SER A 96 19.00 17.51 -0.44
C SER A 96 19.02 16.38 0.59
N LEU A 97 18.38 15.24 0.32
CA LEU A 97 18.45 14.02 1.13
C LEU A 97 19.69 13.17 0.82
N GLU A 98 20.37 13.41 -0.31
CA GLU A 98 21.58 12.70 -0.74
C GLU A 98 22.90 13.39 -0.30
N LYS A 99 22.81 14.50 0.45
CA LYS A 99 23.96 15.21 1.06
C LYS A 99 23.99 14.96 2.57
#